data_AF-A0A224XX27-F1
#
_entry.id   AF-A0A224XX27-F1
#
_cell.length_a   1.000
_cell.length_b   1.000
_cell.length_c   1.000
_cell.angle_alpha   90.00
_cell.angle_beta   90.00
_cell.angle_gamma   90.00
#
_symmetry.space_group_name_H-M   'P 1'
#
loop_
_entity.id
_entity.type
_entity.pdbx_description
1 polymer ?
#
loop_
_entity_poly.entity_id
_entity_poly.type
_entity_poly.pdbx_seq_one_letter_code
_entity_poly.pdbx_strand_id
1 'polypeptide(L)'
;GRVGCEPVVCAPIPSTCDLVLPPTGQFCCPTCTNATQLEVVPHDDMRGCHMAGQYFAPGSMWHPYLPPNGFDTCTLCSCHAVTLKVTCPRVDCPPLDCDERVSVRPDKRACCRVCPSSLPQPSQRPPSSRELREEEATDEQIAEEILATGGCKYPVGGPYRNGQEWHPRLYSHGELKCVKCRCKDSKVKCERKRCNKWSCNDECCAAQCKRRRRNIRRHH
;
A
#
# COMPACT_ATOMS: atom_id res chain seq x y z
N GLY A 1 1.48 15.11 -1.62
CA GLY A 1 2.35 14.46 -0.64
C GLY A 1 3.61 15.26 -0.56
N ARG A 2 4.03 15.64 0.64
CA ARG A 2 5.34 16.24 0.86
C ARG A 2 6.32 15.06 0.92
N VAL A 3 7.31 15.04 0.04
CA VAL A 3 8.37 14.01 0.06
C VAL A 3 9.18 14.27 1.33
N GLY A 4 9.16 13.33 2.27
CA GLY A 4 10.08 13.32 3.40
C GLY A 4 11.28 12.48 3.01
N CYS A 5 12.46 13.08 2.98
CA CYS A 5 13.72 12.34 2.95
C CYS A 5 14.10 12.05 4.40
N GLU A 6 14.24 10.78 4.76
CA GLU A 6 14.78 10.42 6.06
C GLU A 6 16.31 10.64 6.03
N PRO A 7 16.90 11.30 7.04
CA PRO A 7 18.32 11.61 7.04
C PRO A 7 19.14 10.31 7.08
N VAL A 8 20.06 10.15 6.14
CA VAL A 8 21.01 9.04 6.12
C VAL A 8 22.17 9.38 7.04
N VAL A 9 22.44 8.53 8.03
CA VAL A 9 23.62 8.64 8.89
C VAL A 9 24.79 7.99 8.16
N CYS A 10 25.80 8.77 7.79
CA CYS A 10 26.97 8.26 7.08
C CYS A 10 27.95 7.57 8.05
N ALA A 11 28.62 6.53 7.56
CA ALA A 11 29.71 5.91 8.30
C ALA A 11 30.87 6.92 8.48
N PRO A 12 31.56 6.90 9.64
CA PRO A 12 32.70 7.77 9.87
C PRO A 12 33.83 7.46 8.88
N ILE A 13 34.36 8.51 8.25
CA ILE A 13 35.47 8.38 7.30
C ILE A 13 36.73 8.00 8.09
N PRO A 14 37.48 6.96 7.67
CA PRO A 14 38.76 6.63 8.29
C PRO A 14 39.72 7.82 8.24
N SER A 15 40.47 8.07 9.32
CA SER A 15 41.46 9.15 9.41
C SER A 15 42.64 9.00 8.44
N THR A 16 42.81 7.83 7.84
CA THR A 16 43.84 7.49 6.84
C THR A 16 43.36 7.70 5.40
N CYS A 17 42.35 8.55 5.19
CA CYS A 17 41.76 8.77 3.87
C CYS A 17 42.53 9.83 3.07
N ASP A 18 43.08 9.44 1.92
CA ASP A 18 43.87 10.34 1.06
C ASP A 18 43.01 11.27 0.19
N LEU A 19 41.84 10.80 -0.28
CA LEU A 19 40.92 11.63 -1.06
C LEU A 19 39.44 11.29 -0.75
N VAL A 20 38.67 12.31 -0.36
CA VAL A 20 37.24 12.20 -0.10
C VAL A 20 36.46 12.71 -1.31
N LEU A 21 35.67 11.84 -1.95
CA LEU A 21 34.79 12.22 -3.04
C LEU A 21 33.43 12.73 -2.52
N PRO A 22 32.88 13.80 -3.10
CA PRO A 22 31.58 14.34 -2.70
C PRO A 22 30.43 13.40 -3.09
N PRO A 23 29.29 13.46 -2.38
CA PRO A 23 28.10 12.68 -2.72
C PRO A 23 27.63 13.04 -4.13
N THR A 24 27.50 12.03 -4.99
CA THR A 24 26.95 12.15 -6.34
C THR A 24 25.45 11.86 -6.31
N GLY A 25 24.69 12.22 -7.36
CA GLY A 25 23.22 12.10 -7.37
C GLY A 25 22.65 10.70 -7.07
N GLN A 26 23.51 9.67 -7.02
CA GLN A 26 23.18 8.28 -6.70
C GLN A 26 23.63 7.83 -5.29
N PHE A 27 24.54 8.58 -4.63
CA PHE A 27 25.09 8.26 -3.32
C PHE A 27 25.00 9.47 -2.38
N CYS A 28 24.33 9.30 -1.24
CA CYS A 28 24.09 10.39 -0.29
C CYS A 28 25.25 10.62 0.71
N CYS A 29 26.23 9.71 0.75
CA CYS A 29 27.38 9.78 1.65
C CYS A 29 28.71 9.93 0.90
N PRO A 30 29.69 10.66 1.47
CA PRO A 30 31.03 10.79 0.89
C PRO A 30 31.79 9.47 0.94
N THR A 31 32.58 9.20 -0.09
CA THR A 31 33.37 7.96 -0.20
C THR A 31 34.86 8.27 -0.21
N CYS A 32 35.65 7.45 0.49
CA CYS A 32 37.11 7.56 0.50
C CYS A 32 37.74 6.78 -0.66
N THR A 33 38.70 7.37 -1.36
CA THR A 33 39.53 6.73 -2.38
C THR A 33 41.01 6.92 -2.07
N ASN A 34 41.82 5.87 -2.20
CA ASN A 34 43.26 5.92 -2.00
C ASN A 34 43.97 6.19 -3.35
N ALA A 35 44.87 7.17 -3.41
CA ALA A 35 45.41 7.72 -4.66
C ALA A 35 46.52 6.86 -5.32
N THR A 36 46.85 5.68 -4.79
CA THR A 36 47.98 4.86 -5.26
C THR A 36 47.63 3.68 -6.16
N GLN A 37 46.50 3.72 -6.88
CA GLN A 37 46.27 2.76 -7.97
C GLN A 37 45.67 3.44 -9.20
N LEU A 38 46.47 4.32 -9.81
CA LEU A 38 46.47 4.54 -11.26
C LEU A 38 47.17 3.34 -11.94
N GLU A 39 46.72 2.12 -11.63
CA GLU A 39 46.85 1.06 -12.60
C GLU A 39 45.62 1.18 -13.47
N VAL A 40 45.87 1.33 -14.77
CA VAL A 40 44.87 1.14 -15.82
C VAL A 40 44.36 -0.29 -15.65
N VAL A 41 43.39 -0.48 -14.77
CA VAL A 41 42.55 -1.66 -14.80
C VAL A 41 41.86 -1.55 -16.16
N PRO A 42 42.10 -2.50 -17.07
CA PRO A 42 41.44 -2.48 -18.36
C PRO A 42 39.94 -2.34 -18.08
N HIS A 43 39.26 -1.57 -18.92
CA HIS A 43 37.82 -1.44 -18.96
C HIS A 43 37.20 -2.83 -19.11
N ASP A 44 37.08 -3.54 -17.98
CA ASP A 44 36.54 -4.88 -17.89
C ASP A 44 35.04 -4.71 -17.78
N ASP A 45 34.36 -5.12 -18.84
CA ASP A 45 32.92 -5.08 -19.02
C ASP A 45 32.16 -5.36 -17.71
N MET A 46 31.38 -4.36 -17.27
CA MET A 46 30.17 -4.53 -16.46
C MET A 46 30.17 -5.69 -15.44
N ARG A 47 31.12 -5.73 -14.50
CA ARG A 47 31.05 -6.67 -13.37
C ARG A 47 29.85 -6.31 -12.48
N GLY A 48 28.75 -7.04 -12.66
CA GLY A 48 27.51 -6.89 -11.91
C GLY A 48 26.58 -8.05 -12.20
N CYS A 49 25.42 -8.04 -11.55
CA CYS A 49 24.44 -9.10 -11.73
C CYS A 49 23.53 -8.81 -12.91
N HIS A 50 23.25 -9.84 -13.71
CA HIS A 50 22.23 -9.77 -14.76
C HIS A 50 21.01 -10.59 -14.36
N MET A 51 19.84 -9.97 -14.40
CA MET A 51 18.56 -10.65 -14.15
C MET A 51 17.51 -10.12 -15.11
N ALA A 52 16.85 -11.03 -15.83
CA ALA A 52 15.81 -10.71 -16.81
C ALA A 52 16.22 -9.63 -17.85
N GLY A 53 17.48 -9.65 -18.29
CA GLY A 53 18.01 -8.67 -19.25
C GLY A 53 18.34 -7.31 -18.67
N GLN A 54 18.18 -7.11 -17.36
CA GLN A 54 18.59 -5.90 -16.65
C GLN A 54 19.91 -6.10 -15.92
N TYR A 55 20.74 -5.07 -15.92
CA TYR A 55 22.00 -5.01 -15.18
C TYR A 55 21.79 -4.39 -13.79
N PHE A 56 22.40 -5.00 -12.79
CA PHE A 56 22.35 -4.57 -11.39
C PHE A 56 23.77 -4.47 -10.85
N ALA A 57 24.09 -3.32 -10.25
CA ALA A 57 25.40 -3.08 -9.67
C ALA A 57 25.68 -4.07 -8.52
N PRO A 58 26.95 -4.47 -8.30
CA PRO A 58 27.35 -5.23 -7.12
C PRO A 58 26.88 -4.54 -5.82
N GLY A 59 26.26 -5.30 -4.91
CA GLY A 59 25.72 -4.78 -3.65
C GLY A 59 24.34 -4.10 -3.75
N SER A 60 23.78 -3.96 -4.95
CA SER A 60 22.43 -3.37 -5.12
C SER A 60 21.32 -4.31 -4.65
N MET A 61 20.20 -3.71 -4.25
CA MET A 61 18.95 -4.42 -3.91
C MET A 61 17.76 -3.80 -4.67
N TRP A 62 16.81 -4.64 -5.06
CA TRP A 62 15.65 -4.21 -5.85
C TRP A 62 14.45 -5.15 -5.69
N HIS A 63 13.26 -4.61 -5.94
CA HIS A 63 12.06 -5.43 -6.16
C HIS A 63 11.96 -5.76 -7.65
N PRO A 64 11.75 -7.04 -8.04
CA PRO A 64 11.61 -7.40 -9.44
C PRO A 64 10.30 -6.86 -10.02
N TYR A 65 10.33 -6.47 -11.29
CA TYR A 65 9.15 -6.04 -12.03
C TYR A 65 8.54 -7.23 -12.80
N LEU A 66 7.28 -7.54 -12.53
CA LEU A 66 6.54 -8.66 -13.11
C LEU A 66 5.34 -8.12 -13.90
N PRO A 67 5.42 -8.00 -15.23
CA PRO A 67 4.28 -7.65 -16.06
C PRO A 67 3.16 -8.72 -15.97
N PRO A 68 1.86 -8.36 -15.89
CA PRO A 68 1.27 -7.01 -15.84
C PRO A 68 1.14 -6.42 -14.42
N ASN A 69 1.59 -7.16 -13.40
CA ASN A 69 1.32 -6.90 -11.98
C ASN A 69 2.18 -5.81 -11.35
N GLY A 70 3.28 -5.41 -12.00
CA GLY A 70 4.16 -4.36 -11.52
C GLY A 70 5.30 -4.88 -10.64
N PHE A 71 5.82 -4.05 -9.75
CA PHE A 71 6.89 -4.44 -8.82
C PHE A 71 6.38 -5.38 -7.72
N ASP A 72 7.05 -6.52 -7.52
CA ASP A 72 6.73 -7.43 -6.43
C ASP A 72 7.38 -6.95 -5.12
N THR A 73 6.57 -6.32 -4.28
CA THR A 73 6.99 -5.83 -2.95
C THR A 73 7.30 -6.96 -1.96
N CYS A 74 6.98 -8.22 -2.28
CA CYS A 74 7.26 -9.37 -1.42
C CYS A 74 8.63 -10.01 -1.68
N THR A 75 9.24 -9.71 -2.82
CA THR A 75 10.53 -10.28 -3.20
C THR A 75 11.58 -9.17 -3.19
N LEU A 76 12.64 -9.33 -2.41
CA LEU A 76 13.76 -8.38 -2.40
C LEU A 76 14.99 -9.07 -2.97
N CYS A 77 15.28 -8.78 -4.23
CA CYS A 77 16.48 -9.26 -4.90
C CYS A 77 17.70 -8.46 -4.46
N SER A 78 18.85 -9.11 -4.38
CA SER A 78 20.13 -8.50 -4.09
C SER A 78 21.22 -9.09 -4.97
N CYS A 79 22.14 -8.24 -5.43
CA CYS A 79 23.35 -8.65 -6.12
C CYS A 79 24.50 -8.74 -5.12
N HIS A 80 25.05 -9.94 -4.91
CA HIS A 80 26.15 -10.09 -3.97
C HIS A 80 27.41 -9.39 -4.51
N ALA A 81 28.02 -8.53 -3.68
CA ALA A 81 29.09 -7.62 -4.13
C ALA A 81 30.33 -8.34 -4.69
N VAL A 82 30.70 -9.48 -4.12
CA VAL A 82 31.90 -10.25 -4.51
C VAL A 82 31.58 -11.38 -5.50
N THR A 83 30.59 -12.22 -5.16
CA THR A 83 30.25 -13.41 -5.97
C THR A 83 29.39 -13.10 -7.19
N LEU A 84 28.88 -11.86 -7.33
CA LEU A 84 27.98 -11.43 -8.41
C LEU A 84 26.76 -12.35 -8.58
N LYS A 85 26.36 -13.03 -7.51
CA LYS A 85 25.21 -13.91 -7.49
C LYS A 85 23.97 -13.13 -7.08
N VAL A 86 22.89 -13.29 -7.83
CA VAL A 86 21.59 -12.73 -7.44
C VAL A 86 20.89 -13.66 -6.44
N THR A 87 20.40 -13.08 -5.36
CA THR A 87 19.58 -13.78 -4.36
C THR A 87 18.27 -13.02 -4.19
N CYS A 88 17.14 -13.69 -4.37
CA CYS A 88 15.80 -13.09 -4.29
C CYS A 88 14.94 -13.83 -3.25
N PRO A 89 15.20 -13.65 -1.95
CA PRO A 89 14.29 -14.12 -0.92
C PRO A 89 12.91 -13.48 -1.10
N ARG A 90 11.88 -14.30 -0.94
CA ARG A 90 10.48 -13.87 -0.93
C ARG A 90 9.92 -13.99 0.47
N VAL A 91 9.24 -12.96 0.93
CA VAL A 91 8.52 -12.96 2.20
C VAL A 91 7.33 -13.91 2.11
N ASP A 92 7.28 -14.87 3.02
CA ASP A 92 6.11 -15.70 3.25
C ASP A 92 5.18 -14.98 4.23
N CYS A 93 3.94 -14.74 3.82
CA CYS A 93 3.00 -13.99 4.64
C CYS A 93 2.22 -14.93 5.54
N PRO A 94 1.99 -14.53 6.81
CA PRO A 94 1.19 -15.35 7.71
C PRO A 94 -0.24 -15.52 7.16
N PRO A 95 -0.89 -16.67 7.46
CA PRO A 95 -2.29 -16.87 7.13
C PRO A 95 -3.16 -15.81 7.83
N LEU A 96 -4.25 -15.41 7.18
CA LEU A 96 -5.19 -14.41 7.68
C LEU A 96 -6.51 -15.07 8.08
N ASP A 97 -7.08 -14.65 9.20
CA ASP A 97 -8.38 -15.09 9.70
C ASP A 97 -9.58 -14.38 9.03
N CYS A 98 -9.36 -13.66 7.92
CA CYS A 98 -10.39 -12.95 7.18
C CYS A 98 -10.31 -13.26 5.68
N ASP A 99 -11.44 -13.14 4.97
CA ASP A 99 -11.52 -13.37 3.53
C ASP A 99 -10.56 -12.44 2.77
N GLU A 100 -9.92 -12.97 1.72
CA GLU A 100 -8.94 -12.24 0.92
C GLU A 100 -9.49 -10.92 0.35
N ARG A 101 -10.80 -10.88 0.06
CA ARG A 101 -11.49 -9.67 -0.43
C ARG A 101 -11.53 -8.52 0.59
N VAL A 102 -11.43 -8.85 1.88
CA VAL A 102 -11.48 -7.90 3.00
C VAL A 102 -10.07 -7.52 3.48
N SER A 103 -9.09 -8.39 3.24
CA SER A 103 -7.69 -8.15 3.60
C SER A 103 -7.07 -6.98 2.82
N VAL A 104 -6.33 -6.12 3.53
CA VAL A 104 -5.74 -4.89 2.96
C VAL A 104 -4.24 -4.84 3.19
N ARG A 105 -3.51 -4.22 2.26
CA ARG A 105 -2.13 -3.81 2.53
C ARG A 105 -2.16 -2.49 3.33
N PRO A 106 -1.52 -2.43 4.51
CA PRO A 106 -1.51 -1.21 5.32
C PRO A 106 -0.84 -0.06 4.57
N ASP A 107 0.23 -0.36 3.81
CA ASP A 107 0.99 0.60 3.02
C ASP A 107 1.21 0.13 1.59
N LYS A 108 1.49 1.07 0.68
CA LYS A 108 1.81 0.76 -0.73
C LYS A 108 3.08 -0.10 -0.88
N ARG A 109 3.95 -0.10 0.14
CA ARG A 109 5.21 -0.86 0.17
C ARG A 109 5.09 -2.18 0.93
N ALA A 110 3.99 -2.41 1.65
CA ALA A 110 3.82 -3.62 2.43
C ALA A 110 3.73 -4.83 1.51
N CYS A 111 4.46 -5.90 1.82
CA CYS A 111 4.27 -7.19 1.16
C CYS A 111 2.95 -7.84 1.59
N CYS A 112 2.79 -8.02 2.90
CA CYS A 112 1.69 -8.78 3.46
C CYS A 112 0.42 -7.94 3.62
N ARG A 113 -0.72 -8.62 3.45
CA ARG A 113 -2.02 -8.07 3.80
C ARG A 113 -2.29 -8.31 5.27
N VAL A 114 -3.15 -7.49 5.85
CA VAL A 114 -3.63 -7.61 7.22
C VAL A 114 -5.15 -7.57 7.22
N CYS A 115 -5.75 -8.23 8.21
CA CYS A 115 -7.17 -8.04 8.47
C CYS A 115 -7.37 -6.63 9.05
N PRO A 116 -8.29 -5.83 8.50
CA PRO A 116 -8.58 -4.51 9.04
C PRO A 116 -9.11 -4.64 10.47
N SER A 117 -8.53 -3.92 11.42
CA SER A 117 -8.89 -3.94 12.86
C SER A 117 -10.28 -3.38 13.18
N SER A 118 -11.11 -3.12 12.18
CA SER A 118 -12.54 -2.77 12.34
C SER A 118 -13.46 -3.99 12.28
N LEU A 119 -12.92 -5.20 12.29
CA LEU A 119 -13.65 -6.37 12.73
C LEU A 119 -13.55 -6.43 14.26
N PRO A 120 -14.64 -6.38 15.02
CA PRO A 120 -14.60 -6.83 16.40
C PRO A 120 -14.23 -8.32 16.37
N GLN A 121 -12.95 -8.63 16.58
CA GLN A 121 -12.57 -10.01 16.92
C GLN A 121 -12.97 -10.26 18.37
N PRO A 122 -13.65 -11.38 18.66
CA PRO A 122 -14.07 -11.74 20.00
C PRO A 122 -12.86 -12.30 20.74
N SER A 123 -12.11 -11.46 21.45
CA SER A 123 -11.16 -11.96 22.44
C SER A 123 -11.09 -11.07 23.66
N GLN A 124 -11.82 -11.56 24.67
CA GLN A 124 -11.51 -11.52 26.09
C GLN A 124 -11.50 -10.14 26.76
N ARG A 125 -12.60 -9.80 27.43
CA ARG A 125 -12.57 -9.01 28.67
C ARG A 125 -13.44 -9.66 29.76
N PRO A 126 -13.02 -9.52 31.03
CA PRO A 126 -13.43 -10.39 32.13
C PRO A 126 -14.82 -10.03 32.69
N PRO A 127 -15.43 -10.90 33.52
CA PRO A 127 -16.81 -10.75 33.95
C PRO A 127 -16.89 -9.85 35.19
N SER A 128 -17.69 -8.78 35.11
CA SER A 128 -18.38 -8.17 36.25
C SER A 128 -19.20 -6.99 35.72
N SER A 129 -20.47 -6.78 36.02
CA SER A 129 -21.45 -7.51 36.83
C SER A 129 -22.76 -6.71 36.71
N ARG A 130 -23.91 -7.41 36.79
CA ARG A 130 -25.27 -6.92 37.12
C ARG A 130 -26.17 -6.49 35.95
N GLU A 131 -26.87 -7.51 35.45
CA GLU A 131 -28.34 -7.63 35.44
C GLU A 131 -29.18 -6.37 35.19
N LEU A 132 -29.62 -6.22 33.95
CA LEU A 132 -31.03 -5.99 33.59
C LEU A 132 -31.29 -6.78 32.30
N ARG A 133 -32.45 -7.45 32.23
CA ARG A 133 -32.86 -8.31 31.12
C ARG A 133 -33.11 -7.49 29.85
N GLU A 134 -32.27 -7.69 28.84
CA GLU A 134 -32.59 -7.55 27.42
C GLU A 134 -31.94 -8.75 26.72
N GLU A 135 -32.68 -9.45 25.86
CA GLU A 135 -32.12 -10.49 24.99
C GLU A 135 -31.14 -9.81 24.03
N GLU A 136 -29.87 -9.68 24.44
CA GLU A 136 -28.83 -9.14 23.58
C GLU A 136 -28.50 -10.17 22.51
N ALA A 137 -29.21 -10.06 21.38
CA ALA A 137 -28.84 -10.73 20.15
C ALA A 137 -27.38 -10.39 19.82
N THR A 138 -26.55 -11.42 19.71
CA THR A 138 -25.17 -11.30 19.22
C THR A 138 -25.14 -10.54 17.89
N ASP A 139 -24.03 -9.83 17.59
CA ASP A 139 -23.82 -9.16 16.28
C ASP A 139 -24.11 -10.10 15.10
N GLU A 140 -23.87 -11.40 15.30
CA GLU A 140 -24.15 -12.50 14.36
C GLU A 140 -25.65 -12.75 14.19
N GLN A 141 -26.42 -12.81 15.28
CA GLN A 141 -27.87 -12.94 15.25
C GLN A 141 -28.53 -11.71 14.60
N ILE A 142 -28.03 -10.50 14.87
CA ILE A 142 -28.51 -9.27 14.24
C ILE A 142 -28.22 -9.30 12.73
N ALA A 143 -27.02 -9.75 12.34
CA ALA A 143 -26.67 -9.88 10.94
C ALA A 143 -27.56 -10.89 10.21
N GLU A 144 -27.84 -12.02 10.85
CA GLU A 144 -28.68 -13.08 10.29
C GLU A 144 -30.13 -12.64 10.14
N GLU A 145 -30.68 -11.90 11.12
CA GLU A 145 -32.02 -11.29 11.03
C GLU A 145 -32.10 -10.25 9.89
N ILE A 146 -31.07 -9.42 9.74
CA ILE A 146 -30.99 -8.46 8.63
C ILE A 146 -31.00 -9.19 7.29
N LEU A 147 -30.24 -10.28 7.15
CA LEU A 147 -30.21 -11.06 5.92
C LEU A 147 -31.54 -11.78 5.67
N ALA A 148 -32.18 -12.32 6.72
CA ALA A 148 -33.48 -12.99 6.65
C ALA A 148 -34.61 -12.04 6.20
N THR A 149 -34.51 -10.75 6.54
CA THR A 149 -35.46 -9.70 6.13
C THR A 149 -35.14 -9.08 4.75
N GLY A 150 -34.29 -9.73 3.95
CA GLY A 150 -33.92 -9.28 2.62
C GLY A 150 -32.79 -8.24 2.61
N GLY A 151 -32.02 -8.16 3.69
CA GLY A 151 -30.81 -7.37 3.76
C GLY A 151 -29.69 -7.91 2.87
N CYS A 152 -28.67 -7.09 2.69
CA CYS A 152 -27.55 -7.34 1.78
C CYS A 152 -26.23 -7.43 2.53
N LYS A 153 -25.46 -8.47 2.21
CA LYS A 153 -24.06 -8.57 2.61
C LYS A 153 -23.19 -7.78 1.61
N TYR A 154 -22.25 -6.98 2.11
CA TYR A 154 -21.29 -6.23 1.29
C TYR A 154 -19.85 -6.55 1.72
N PRO A 155 -18.85 -6.50 0.81
CA PRO A 155 -17.49 -6.92 1.16
C PRO A 155 -16.79 -6.02 2.19
N VAL A 156 -17.16 -4.74 2.28
CA VAL A 156 -16.49 -3.76 3.15
C VAL A 156 -17.53 -2.92 3.89
N GLY A 157 -17.80 -3.28 5.14
CA GLY A 157 -18.92 -2.74 5.93
C GLY A 157 -20.02 -3.78 6.11
N GLY A 158 -20.83 -3.59 7.15
CA GLY A 158 -21.73 -4.60 7.73
C GLY A 158 -22.84 -5.15 6.82
N PRO A 159 -23.77 -5.92 7.41
CA PRO A 159 -25.03 -6.28 6.76
C PRO A 159 -25.92 -5.04 6.64
N TYR A 160 -26.39 -4.75 5.43
CA TYR A 160 -27.26 -3.61 5.14
C TYR A 160 -28.73 -4.04 5.13
N ARG A 161 -29.62 -3.28 5.77
CA ARG A 161 -31.05 -3.56 5.77
C ARG A 161 -31.66 -3.38 4.38
N ASN A 162 -32.76 -4.08 4.12
CA ASN A 162 -33.51 -3.91 2.88
C ASN A 162 -33.95 -2.44 2.73
N GLY A 163 -33.67 -1.82 1.58
CA GLY A 163 -33.92 -0.40 1.31
C GLY A 163 -32.81 0.57 1.77
N GLN A 164 -31.82 0.10 2.54
CA GLN A 164 -30.74 0.97 3.03
C GLN A 164 -29.87 1.47 1.87
N GLU A 165 -29.50 2.75 1.94
CA GLU A 165 -28.57 3.38 1.01
C GLU A 165 -27.30 3.85 1.73
N TRP A 166 -26.15 3.68 1.09
CA TRP A 166 -24.87 4.07 1.66
C TRP A 166 -23.86 4.49 0.60
N HIS A 167 -22.81 5.18 1.05
CA HIS A 167 -21.60 5.40 0.27
C HIS A 167 -20.56 4.36 0.68
N PRO A 168 -20.04 3.54 -0.26
CA PRO A 168 -19.08 2.51 0.09
C PRO A 168 -17.76 3.15 0.51
N ARG A 169 -17.05 2.53 1.46
CA ARG A 169 -15.76 2.99 1.96
C ARG A 169 -14.65 2.12 1.42
N LEU A 170 -13.61 2.73 0.84
CA LEU A 170 -12.35 2.08 0.50
C LEU A 170 -11.32 2.40 1.58
N TYR A 171 -10.59 1.41 2.08
CA TYR A 171 -9.59 1.61 3.13
C TYR A 171 -8.56 2.71 2.81
N SER A 172 -8.09 2.77 1.56
CA SER A 172 -7.08 3.74 1.12
C SER A 172 -7.62 5.13 0.74
N HIS A 173 -8.93 5.26 0.49
CA HIS A 173 -9.53 6.48 -0.07
C HIS A 173 -10.73 7.00 0.75
N GLY A 174 -11.05 6.34 1.86
CA GLY A 174 -12.23 6.64 2.67
C GLY A 174 -13.53 6.42 1.91
N GLU A 175 -14.54 7.21 2.24
CA GLU A 175 -15.87 7.13 1.66
C GLU A 175 -15.91 7.60 0.20
N LEU A 176 -16.42 6.75 -0.69
CA LEU A 176 -16.64 7.06 -2.09
C LEU A 176 -17.91 7.91 -2.25
N LYS A 177 -17.79 9.20 -1.97
CA LYS A 177 -18.88 10.19 -2.05
C LYS A 177 -19.65 10.17 -3.39
N CYS A 178 -18.98 9.79 -4.48
CA CYS A 178 -19.59 9.71 -5.82
C CYS A 178 -20.35 8.42 -6.13
N VAL A 179 -20.27 7.41 -5.27
CA VAL A 179 -20.92 6.12 -5.50
C VAL A 179 -21.99 5.97 -4.43
N LYS A 180 -23.23 5.73 -4.83
CA LYS A 180 -24.34 5.44 -3.92
C LYS A 180 -24.78 4.01 -4.16
N CYS A 181 -24.71 3.19 -3.13
CA CYS A 181 -25.19 1.82 -3.14
C CYS A 181 -26.55 1.76 -2.45
N ARG A 182 -27.43 0.89 -2.96
CA ARG A 182 -28.74 0.59 -2.39
C ARG A 182 -28.90 -0.91 -2.26
N CYS A 183 -29.33 -1.36 -1.09
CA CYS A 183 -29.77 -2.73 -0.87
C CYS A 183 -31.24 -2.86 -1.20
N LYS A 184 -31.61 -3.83 -2.03
CA LYS A 184 -32.99 -4.21 -2.25
C LYS A 184 -33.08 -5.73 -2.46
N ASP A 185 -33.84 -6.42 -1.62
CA ASP A 185 -34.12 -7.86 -1.72
C ASP A 185 -32.83 -8.69 -1.91
N SER A 186 -31.89 -8.50 -0.96
CA SER A 186 -30.54 -9.12 -0.95
C SER A 186 -29.63 -8.77 -2.13
N LYS A 187 -30.02 -7.84 -3.01
CA LYS A 187 -29.19 -7.34 -4.12
C LYS A 187 -28.68 -5.94 -3.82
N VAL A 188 -27.36 -5.77 -3.97
CA VAL A 188 -26.71 -4.46 -3.89
C VAL A 188 -26.62 -3.86 -5.29
N LYS A 189 -27.22 -2.68 -5.50
CA LYS A 189 -27.05 -1.88 -6.71
C LYS A 189 -26.27 -0.61 -6.38
N CYS A 190 -25.11 -0.44 -6.99
CA CYS A 190 -24.27 0.76 -6.81
C CYS A 190 -24.23 1.59 -8.08
N GLU A 191 -24.52 2.88 -7.96
CA GLU A 191 -24.51 3.83 -9.08
C GLU A 191 -23.53 4.96 -8.80
N ARG A 192 -22.73 5.30 -9.81
CA ARG A 192 -21.74 6.38 -9.74
C ARG A 192 -22.27 7.64 -10.38
N LYS A 193 -22.32 8.74 -9.62
CA LYS A 193 -22.69 10.06 -10.12
C LYS A 193 -21.63 10.57 -11.10
N ARG A 194 -22.07 11.01 -12.28
CA ARG A 194 -21.23 11.71 -13.26
C ARG A 194 -21.28 13.21 -12.99
N CYS A 195 -20.10 13.80 -12.80
CA CYS A 195 -19.96 15.23 -12.53
C CYS A 195 -19.86 16.00 -13.84
N ASN A 196 -20.73 16.98 -14.02
CA ASN A 196 -20.61 17.94 -15.11
C ASN A 196 -19.75 19.14 -14.69
N LYS A 197 -19.54 20.10 -15.61
CA LYS A 197 -18.70 21.30 -15.39
C LYS A 197 -19.20 22.20 -14.25
N TRP A 198 -20.48 22.12 -13.91
CA TRP A 198 -21.18 23.03 -12.99
C TRP A 198 -21.43 22.41 -11.62
N SER A 199 -21.27 21.10 -11.46
CA SER A 199 -21.55 20.39 -10.20
C SER A 199 -20.51 20.63 -9.09
N CYS A 200 -19.73 21.72 -9.10
CA CYS A 200 -18.62 21.89 -8.15
C CYS A 200 -19.04 22.11 -6.69
N ASN A 201 -20.33 22.35 -6.44
CA ASN A 201 -20.88 22.49 -5.09
C ASN A 201 -21.23 21.15 -4.44
N ASP A 202 -21.20 20.06 -5.22
CA ASP A 202 -21.49 18.72 -4.74
C ASP A 202 -20.23 18.06 -4.16
N GLU A 203 -20.36 17.43 -3.00
CA GLU A 203 -19.23 16.81 -2.27
C GLU A 203 -18.54 15.70 -3.08
N CYS A 204 -19.29 14.99 -3.94
CA CYS A 204 -18.72 14.03 -4.88
C CYS A 204 -17.89 14.75 -5.97
N CYS A 205 -18.40 15.85 -6.51
CA CYS A 205 -17.82 16.50 -7.68
C CYS A 205 -16.70 17.50 -7.37
N ALA A 206 -16.52 17.87 -6.11
CA ALA A 206 -15.48 18.78 -5.64
C ALA A 206 -14.06 18.37 -6.11
N ALA A 207 -13.71 17.08 -6.04
CA ALA A 207 -12.38 16.59 -6.43
C ALA A 207 -12.13 16.73 -7.95
N GLN A 208 -13.14 16.44 -8.78
CA GLN A 208 -13.04 16.58 -10.24
C GLN A 208 -12.94 18.05 -10.65
N CYS A 209 -13.70 18.94 -10.03
CA CYS A 209 -13.59 20.38 -10.25
C CYS A 209 -12.22 20.93 -9.87
N LYS A 210 -11.64 20.50 -8.73
CA LYS A 210 -10.28 20.90 -8.32
C LYS A 210 -9.23 20.49 -9.36
N ARG A 211 -9.30 19.26 -9.88
CA ARG A 211 -8.40 18.77 -10.95
C ARG A 211 -8.55 19.58 -12.23
N ARG A 212 -9.79 19.87 -12.65
CA ARG A 212 -10.06 20.66 -13.86
C ARG A 212 -9.53 22.09 -13.76
N ARG A 213 -9.73 22.76 -12.61
CA ARG A 213 -9.19 24.10 -12.34
C ARG A 213 -7.66 24.13 -12.40
N ARG A 214 -6.99 23.12 -11.83
CA ARG A 214 -5.53 22.98 -11.93
C ARG A 214 -5.05 22.78 -13.37
N ASN A 215 -5.80 22.02 -14.17
CA ASN A 215 -5.45 21.77 -15.56
C ASN A 215 -5.57 23.05 -16.41
N ILE A 216 -6.66 23.83 -16.25
CA ILE A 216 -6.82 25.12 -16.93
C ILE A 216 -5.67 26.09 -16.59
N ARG A 217 -5.28 26.18 -15.31
CA ARG A 217 -4.15 27.02 -14.85
C ARG A 217 -2.77 26.58 -15.36
N ARG A 218 -2.63 25.36 -15.89
CA ARG A 218 -1.35 24.88 -16.45
C ARG A 218 -1.24 25.10 -17.96
N HIS A 219 -2.35 25.40 -18.62
CA HIS A 219 -2.44 25.59 -20.07
C HIS A 219 -2.77 27.05 -20.47
N HIS A 220 -2.79 27.95 -19.49
CA HIS A 220 -2.77 29.41 -19.63
C HIS A 220 -1.56 29.94 -18.84
#